data_AF-A0A9N9PD57-F1
#
_entry.id   AF-A0A9N9PD57-F1
#
_cell.length_a   1.000
_cell.length_b   1.000
_cell.length_c   1.000
_cell.angle_alpha   90.00
_cell.angle_beta   90.00
_cell.angle_gamma   90.00
#
_symmetry.space_group_name_H-M   'P 1'
#
loop_
_entity.id
_entity.type
_entity.pdbx_description
1 polymer ?
#
loop_
_entity_poly.entity_id
_entity_poly.type
_entity_poly.pdbx_seq_one_letter_code
_entity_poly.pdbx_strand_id
1 'polypeptide(L)'
;VNGKYDNGNDKWLGTDQNAWPVSYHGTSTHNAKSIAEDGYDLSKGMRFAYGRGIYSTPEVHIAEQYATEFEFEGTKYVMIFQNRVNPASLKRIPVRNGEYWVSEKGEDVRPYGICIKR
;
A
#
# COMPACT_ATOMS: atom_id res chain seq x y z
N VAL A 1 9.14 -6.07 10.71
CA VAL A 1 7.67 -5.86 10.70
C VAL A 1 7.06 -6.27 12.03
N ASN A 2 7.34 -7.49 12.50
CA ASN A 2 6.90 -7.94 13.82
C ASN A 2 7.29 -6.95 14.92
N GLY A 3 6.36 -6.71 15.83
CA GLY A 3 6.52 -5.81 16.97
C GLY A 3 6.54 -4.32 16.64
N LYS A 4 6.37 -3.93 15.37
CA LYS A 4 6.42 -2.52 14.94
C LYS A 4 5.17 -1.72 15.34
N TYR A 5 4.02 -2.39 15.43
CA TYR A 5 2.72 -1.75 15.66
C TYR A 5 2.04 -2.31 16.91
N ASP A 6 1.00 -1.60 17.39
CA ASP A 6 0.12 -2.00 18.50
C ASP A 6 0.87 -2.51 19.75
N ASN A 7 1.98 -1.85 20.11
CA ASN A 7 2.82 -2.22 21.25
C ASN A 7 3.29 -3.68 21.26
N GLY A 8 3.55 -4.25 20.08
CA GLY A 8 4.01 -5.64 19.96
C GLY A 8 2.93 -6.63 19.53
N ASN A 9 1.67 -6.20 19.42
CA ASN A 9 0.57 -7.09 19.06
C ASN A 9 0.46 -7.26 17.53
N ASP A 10 0.98 -8.38 17.02
CA ASP A 10 1.02 -8.67 15.58
C ASP A 10 -0.24 -9.34 15.01
N LYS A 11 -1.40 -9.30 15.69
CA LYS A 11 -2.67 -9.87 15.18
C LYS A 11 -3.03 -9.37 13.77
N TRP A 12 -2.73 -8.11 13.48
CA TRP A 12 -2.97 -7.49 12.18
C TRP A 12 -2.21 -8.18 11.02
N LEU A 13 -1.09 -8.85 11.31
CA LEU A 13 -0.24 -9.55 10.32
C LEU A 13 -0.64 -11.01 10.10
N GLY A 14 -1.58 -11.54 10.89
CA GLY A 14 -1.99 -12.93 10.88
C GLY A 14 -2.72 -13.40 9.60
N THR A 15 -3.31 -14.59 9.69
CA THR A 15 -4.08 -15.23 8.61
C THR A 15 -5.52 -15.55 9.03
N ASP A 16 -5.90 -15.24 10.27
CA ASP A 16 -7.25 -15.44 10.79
C ASP A 16 -8.16 -14.23 10.47
N GLN A 17 -9.41 -14.30 10.93
CA GLN A 17 -10.40 -13.24 10.75
C GLN A 17 -10.06 -11.91 11.45
N ASN A 18 -9.08 -11.89 12.35
CA ASN A 18 -8.63 -10.70 13.05
C ASN A 18 -7.50 -9.98 12.28
N ALA A 19 -6.94 -10.63 11.26
CA ALA A 19 -5.91 -10.03 10.42
C ALA A 19 -6.48 -8.92 9.55
N TRP A 20 -5.66 -7.89 9.34
CA TRP A 20 -6.00 -6.81 8.42
C TRP A 20 -5.91 -7.34 6.98
N PRO A 21 -6.85 -7.01 6.07
CA PRO A 21 -6.76 -7.49 4.70
C PRO A 21 -5.52 -6.92 3.99
N VAL A 22 -5.04 -7.68 2.99
CA VAL A 22 -3.88 -7.31 2.17
C VAL A 22 -4.31 -6.36 1.07
N SER A 23 -3.51 -5.33 0.83
CA SER A 23 -3.64 -4.44 -0.32
C SER A 23 -2.29 -4.10 -0.93
N TYR A 24 -2.30 -3.48 -2.10
CA TYR A 24 -1.14 -3.12 -2.89
C TYR A 24 -1.15 -1.63 -3.23
N HIS A 25 0.04 -1.02 -3.23
CA HIS A 25 0.23 0.38 -3.60
C HIS A 25 1.42 0.52 -4.56
N GLY A 26 1.15 0.96 -5.79
CA GLY A 26 2.18 1.36 -6.73
C GLY A 26 2.44 2.85 -6.64
N THR A 27 3.68 3.24 -6.87
CA THR A 27 4.12 4.63 -6.80
C THR A 27 5.40 4.84 -7.61
N SER A 28 5.85 6.08 -7.72
CA SER A 28 7.13 6.40 -8.32
C SER A 28 8.30 5.91 -7.46
N THR A 29 9.46 5.67 -8.08
CA THR A 29 10.68 5.26 -7.36
C THR A 29 11.10 6.25 -6.27
N HIS A 30 10.97 7.55 -6.52
CA HIS A 30 11.29 8.58 -5.51
C HIS A 30 10.37 8.49 -4.28
N ASN A 31 9.07 8.27 -4.50
CA ASN A 31 8.11 8.12 -3.40
C ASN A 31 8.28 6.78 -2.70
N ALA A 32 8.62 5.72 -3.44
CA ALA A 32 8.89 4.41 -2.87
C ALA A 32 10.04 4.47 -1.86
N LYS A 33 11.10 5.21 -2.15
CA LYS A 33 12.18 5.42 -1.18
C LYS A 33 11.66 6.07 0.12
N SER A 34 10.94 7.20 0.04
CA SER A 34 10.41 7.87 1.25
C SER A 34 9.41 6.99 2.00
N ILE A 35 8.56 6.23 1.32
CA ILE A 35 7.62 5.31 1.99
C ILE A 35 8.34 4.17 2.69
N ALA A 36 9.43 3.64 2.12
CA ALA A 36 10.21 2.59 2.74
C ALA A 36 10.96 3.07 4.00
N GLU A 37 11.46 4.30 3.97
CA GLU A 37 12.20 4.92 5.08
C GLU A 37 11.26 5.44 6.19
N ASP A 38 10.22 6.18 5.81
CA ASP A 38 9.39 6.98 6.73
C ASP A 38 7.98 6.41 6.94
N GLY A 39 7.54 5.50 6.07
CA GLY A 39 6.14 5.10 5.96
C GLY A 39 5.29 6.09 5.13
N TYR A 40 3.98 5.88 5.12
CA TYR A 40 3.08 6.76 4.37
C TYR A 40 2.91 8.11 5.05
N ASP A 41 3.20 9.18 4.31
CA ASP A 41 2.97 10.56 4.73
C ASP A 41 1.86 11.20 3.89
N LEU A 42 0.67 11.32 4.47
CA LEU A 42 -0.50 11.94 3.85
C LEU A 42 -0.29 13.41 3.48
N SER A 43 0.64 14.12 4.13
CA SER A 43 0.94 15.51 3.79
C SER A 43 1.60 15.63 2.41
N LYS A 44 2.34 14.59 1.99
CA LYS A 44 2.98 14.48 0.67
C LYS A 44 2.05 13.91 -0.42
N GLY A 45 0.86 13.42 -0.04
CA GLY A 45 -0.11 12.84 -0.97
C GLY A 45 -0.67 13.87 -1.94
N MET A 46 -0.77 13.47 -3.21
CA MET A 46 -1.36 14.28 -4.29
C MET A 46 -2.50 13.52 -4.98
N ARG A 47 -3.42 14.24 -5.62
CA ARG A 47 -4.50 13.70 -6.48
C ARG A 47 -5.46 12.74 -5.75
N PHE A 48 -6.37 13.31 -4.98
CA PHE A 48 -7.36 12.59 -4.17
C PHE A 48 -8.71 12.45 -4.89
N ALA A 49 -8.80 11.60 -5.91
CA ALA A 49 -10.00 11.46 -6.75
C ALA A 49 -11.28 11.02 -5.99
N TYR A 50 -11.12 10.27 -4.90
CA TYR A 50 -12.18 9.71 -4.05
C TYR A 50 -12.06 10.13 -2.59
N GLY A 51 -11.49 11.32 -2.34
CA GLY A 51 -11.25 11.85 -0.99
C GLY A 51 -9.82 11.66 -0.50
N ARG A 52 -9.44 12.46 0.50
CA ARG A 52 -8.07 12.52 1.02
C ARG A 52 -7.73 11.23 1.77
N GLY A 53 -6.68 10.53 1.34
CA GLY A 53 -6.27 9.28 1.96
C GLY A 53 -5.11 8.59 1.24
N ILE A 54 -4.63 7.48 1.79
CA ILE A 54 -3.69 6.57 1.14
C ILE A 54 -4.49 5.60 0.28
N TYR A 55 -4.13 5.54 -1.00
CA TYR A 55 -4.84 4.73 -1.99
C TYR A 55 -4.10 3.42 -2.15
N SER A 56 -4.83 2.33 -2.07
CA SER A 56 -4.34 0.98 -2.36
C SER A 56 -5.43 0.18 -3.06
N THR A 57 -5.18 -1.08 -3.33
CA THR A 57 -6.12 -1.95 -4.05
C THR A 57 -5.80 -3.40 -3.69
N PRO A 58 -6.78 -4.29 -3.51
CA PRO A 58 -6.51 -5.72 -3.38
C PRO A 58 -6.01 -6.34 -4.70
N GLU A 59 -6.16 -5.64 -5.83
CA GLU A 59 -5.73 -6.08 -7.15
C GLU A 59 -4.32 -5.60 -7.51
N VAL A 60 -3.36 -6.53 -7.55
CA VAL A 60 -1.97 -6.27 -7.93
C VAL A 60 -1.84 -5.53 -9.27
N HIS A 61 -2.63 -5.90 -10.29
CA HIS A 61 -2.57 -5.30 -11.62
C HIS A 61 -3.08 -3.85 -11.66
N ILE A 62 -3.90 -3.44 -10.69
CA ILE A 62 -4.31 -2.04 -10.55
C ILE A 62 -3.17 -1.25 -9.92
N ALA A 63 -2.54 -1.76 -8.86
CA ALA A 63 -1.40 -1.11 -8.22
C ALA A 63 -0.22 -0.92 -9.20
N GLU A 64 0.04 -1.92 -10.04
CA GLU A 64 1.10 -1.88 -11.06
C GLU A 64 0.97 -0.67 -12.01
N GLN A 65 -0.25 -0.25 -12.35
CA GLN A 65 -0.50 0.91 -13.24
C GLN A 65 0.01 2.24 -12.67
N TYR A 66 0.24 2.31 -11.36
CA TYR A 66 0.77 3.49 -10.67
C TYR A 66 2.26 3.36 -10.35
N ALA A 67 2.86 2.18 -10.58
CA ALA A 67 4.28 1.95 -10.36
C ALA A 67 5.11 2.53 -11.50
N THR A 68 6.18 3.25 -11.17
CA THR A 68 7.16 3.68 -12.18
C THR A 68 8.19 2.58 -12.41
N GLU A 69 8.47 2.28 -13.68
CA GLU A 69 9.54 1.37 -14.08
C GLU A 69 10.92 1.94 -13.73
N PHE A 70 11.84 1.08 -13.34
CA PHE A 70 13.25 1.41 -13.13
C PHE A 70 14.17 0.34 -13.70
N GLU A 71 15.39 0.73 -14.04
CA GLU A 71 16.41 -0.18 -14.56
C GLU A 71 17.43 -0.52 -13.47
N PHE A 72 17.75 -1.81 -13.35
CA PHE A 72 18.83 -2.31 -12.51
C PHE A 72 19.56 -3.42 -13.26
N GLU A 73 20.88 -3.28 -13.42
CA GLU A 73 21.73 -4.23 -14.16
C GLU A 73 21.20 -4.57 -15.57
N GLY A 74 20.74 -3.56 -16.31
CA GLY A 74 20.23 -3.70 -17.68
C GLY A 74 18.86 -4.39 -17.77
N THR A 75 18.19 -4.62 -16.64
CA THR A 75 16.84 -5.19 -16.60
C THR A 75 15.86 -4.18 -16.02
N LYS A 76 14.69 -4.09 -16.65
CA LYS A 76 13.58 -3.25 -16.20
C LYS A 76 12.77 -3.96 -15.13
N TYR A 77 12.35 -3.21 -14.13
CA TYR A 77 11.55 -3.68 -13.01
C TYR A 77 10.47 -2.67 -12.65
N VAL A 78 9.40 -3.17 -12.05
CA VAL A 78 8.42 -2.36 -11.32
C VAL A 78 8.36 -2.83 -9.88
N MET A 79 8.14 -1.89 -8.95
CA MET A 79 7.94 -2.20 -7.53
C MET A 79 6.61 -1.66 -7.03
N ILE A 80 5.97 -2.45 -6.17
CA ILE A 80 4.76 -2.05 -5.42
C ILE A 80 4.93 -2.44 -3.95
N PHE A 81 4.27 -1.71 -3.06
CA PHE A 81 4.16 -2.08 -1.66
C PHE A 81 3.04 -3.07 -1.45
N GLN A 82 3.28 -4.04 -0.59
CA GLN A 82 2.26 -4.88 0.01
C GLN A 82 1.95 -4.36 1.41
N ASN A 83 0.68 -4.09 1.66
CA ASN A 83 0.18 -3.48 2.87
C ASN A 83 -0.82 -4.38 3.59
N ARG A 84 -1.01 -4.12 4.87
CA ARG A 84 -2.18 -4.51 5.64
C ARG A 84 -2.98 -3.24 5.94
N VAL A 85 -4.30 -3.29 5.74
CA VAL A 85 -5.17 -2.11 5.97
C VAL A 85 -6.21 -2.36 7.06
N ASN A 86 -6.51 -1.34 7.85
CA ASN A 86 -7.53 -1.45 8.89
C ASN A 86 -8.92 -1.58 8.27
N PRO A 87 -9.62 -2.72 8.39
CA PRO A 87 -10.91 -2.90 7.74
C PRO A 87 -12.01 -2.04 8.36
N ALA A 88 -11.84 -1.55 9.60
CA ALA A 88 -12.87 -0.80 10.32
C ALA A 88 -13.11 0.61 9.76
N SER A 89 -12.09 1.23 9.16
CA SER A 89 -12.13 2.60 8.60
C SER A 89 -11.96 2.63 7.08
N LEU A 90 -11.83 1.46 6.45
CA LEU A 90 -11.52 1.32 5.03
C LEU A 90 -12.67 1.76 4.12
N LYS A 91 -12.43 2.73 3.24
CA LYS A 91 -13.36 3.09 2.17
C LYS A 91 -13.09 2.29 0.92
N ARG A 92 -14.09 1.59 0.39
CA ARG A 92 -14.01 0.79 -0.83
C ARG A 92 -14.72 1.49 -1.97
N ILE A 93 -14.02 1.70 -3.07
CA ILE A 93 -14.50 2.40 -4.25
C ILE A 93 -14.48 1.42 -5.43
N PRO A 94 -15.65 0.93 -5.88
CA PRO A 94 -15.73 0.04 -7.03
C PRO A 94 -15.24 0.74 -8.30
N VAL A 95 -14.47 0.02 -9.11
CA VAL A 95 -14.08 0.43 -10.45
C VAL A 95 -14.29 -0.72 -11.44
N ARG A 96 -14.17 -0.43 -12.74
CA ARG A 96 -14.50 -1.38 -13.81
C ARG A 96 -13.80 -2.75 -13.66
N ASN A 97 -12.56 -2.79 -13.16
CA ASN A 97 -11.71 -3.99 -13.11
C ASN A 97 -11.22 -4.33 -11.69
N GLY A 98 -11.93 -3.90 -10.63
CA GLY A 98 -11.54 -4.13 -9.24
C GLY A 98 -12.05 -3.04 -8.30
N GLU A 99 -11.31 -2.74 -7.25
CA GLU A 99 -11.65 -1.66 -6.33
C GLU A 99 -10.43 -0.85 -5.86
N TYR A 100 -10.63 0.44 -5.65
CA TYR A 100 -9.69 1.25 -4.86
C TYR A 100 -10.09 1.21 -3.40
N TRP A 101 -9.07 1.14 -2.55
CA TRP A 101 -9.17 1.21 -1.11
C TRP A 101 -8.53 2.49 -0.62
N VAL A 102 -9.30 3.31 0.09
CA VAL A 102 -8.84 4.58 0.63
C VAL A 102 -8.82 4.51 2.15
N SER A 103 -7.63 4.66 2.73
CA SER A 103 -7.43 4.81 4.17
C SER A 103 -7.13 6.27 4.50
N GLU A 104 -8.01 6.93 5.24
CA GLU A 104 -7.91 8.38 5.48
C GLU A 104 -6.82 8.74 6.49
N LYS A 105 -6.33 7.75 7.25
CA LYS A 105 -5.28 7.91 8.26
C LYS A 105 -4.08 7.05 7.93
N GLY A 106 -2.88 7.57 8.20
CA GLY A 106 -1.63 6.83 8.00
C GLY A 106 -1.51 5.56 8.85
N GLU A 107 -2.05 5.60 10.07
CA GLU A 107 -2.04 4.45 11.00
C GLU A 107 -2.86 3.24 10.53
N ASP A 108 -3.80 3.49 9.61
CA ASP A 108 -4.70 2.48 9.05
C ASP A 108 -4.08 1.73 7.84
N VAL A 109 -2.85 2.06 7.45
CA VAL A 109 -2.11 1.35 6.38
C VAL A 109 -0.71 1.00 6.86
N ARG A 110 -0.38 -0.28 6.84
CA ARG A 110 0.91 -0.81 7.31
C ARG A 110 1.64 -1.50 6.17
N PRO A 111 2.65 -0.86 5.54
CA PRO A 111 3.49 -1.54 4.57
C PRO A 111 4.33 -2.60 5.29
N TYR A 112 4.33 -3.82 4.75
CA TYR A 112 5.07 -4.94 5.35
C TYR A 112 5.91 -5.75 4.35
N GLY A 113 5.74 -5.50 3.05
CA GLY A 113 6.51 -6.15 2.00
C GLY A 113 6.65 -5.26 0.77
N ILE A 114 7.62 -5.59 -0.08
CA ILE A 114 7.82 -5.01 -1.40
C ILE A 114 7.71 -6.16 -2.40
N CYS A 115 6.87 -6.00 -3.41
CA CYS A 115 6.80 -6.92 -4.55
C CYS A 115 7.57 -6.29 -5.71
N ILE A 116 8.51 -7.03 -6.28
CA ILE A 116 9.30 -6.62 -7.44
C ILE A 116 8.93 -7.56 -8.58
N LYS A 117 8.55 -6.98 -9.72
CA LYS A 117 8.27 -7.69 -10.96
C LYS A 117 9.28 -7.26 -12.02
N ARG A 118 9.78 -8.26 -12.75
CA ARG A 118 10.62 -8.10 -13.92
C ARG A 118 9.76 -7.97 -15.18
#